data_AF-A0AA42BLX1-F1
#
_entry.id   AF-A0AA42BLX1-F1
#
_cell.length_a   1.000
_cell.length_b   1.000
_cell.length_c   1.000
_cell.angle_alpha   90.00
_cell.angle_beta   90.00
_cell.angle_gamma   90.00
#
_symmetry.space_group_name_H-M   'P 1'
#
loop_
_entity.id
_entity.type
_entity.pdbx_description
1 polymer ?
#
loop_
_entity_poly.entity_id
_entity_poly.type
_entity_poly.pdbx_seq_one_letter_code
_entity_poly.pdbx_strand_id
1 'polypeptide(L)' 'MELKEARHTAGQLLLKLIEHQPYLLQTPQPVAGVTGAAAALFCEHFIETYAAYLVKTTA' A
#
# COMPACT_ATOMS: atom_id res chain seq x y z
N MET A 1 -3.62 -19.58 4.78
CA MET A 1 -4.03 -18.23 5.22
C MET A 1 -5.35 -17.91 4.55
N GLU A 2 -6.38 -17.59 5.32
CA GLU A 2 -7.69 -17.29 4.73
C GLU A 2 -7.72 -15.90 4.10
N LEU A 3 -8.53 -15.71 3.06
CA LEU A 3 -8.62 -14.45 2.29
C LEU A 3 -9.01 -13.26 3.19
N LYS A 4 -9.80 -13.53 4.24
CA LYS A 4 -10.19 -12.55 5.26
C LYS A 4 -9.01 -12.11 6.13
N GLU A 5 -8.11 -13.02 6.48
CA GLU A 5 -6.89 -12.71 7.25
C GLU A 5 -5.91 -11.90 6.42
N ALA A 6 -5.71 -12.27 5.16
CA ALA A 6 -4.86 -11.52 4.23
C ALA A 6 -5.32 -10.08 4.05
N ARG A 7 -6.63 -9.88 3.88
CA ARG A 7 -7.21 -8.55 3.80
C ARG A 7 -7.00 -7.75 5.09
N HIS A 8 -7.14 -8.39 6.25
CA HIS A 8 -6.94 -7.74 7.54
C HIS A 8 -5.47 -7.31 7.73
N THR A 9 -4.52 -8.20 7.46
CA THR A 9 -3.08 -7.94 7.58
C THR A 9 -2.60 -6.87 6.60
N ALA A 10 -3.07 -6.90 5.35
CA ALA A 10 -2.79 -5.85 4.37
C ALA A 10 -3.26 -4.47 4.87
N GLY A 11 -4.48 -4.40 5.40
CA GLY A 11 -5.03 -3.16 5.97
C GLY A 11 -4.20 -2.60 7.13
N GLN A 12 -3.73 -3.47 8.03
CA GLN A 12 -2.87 -3.07 9.15
C GLN A 12 -1.49 -2.55 8.67
N LEU A 13 -0.90 -3.18 7.66
CA LEU A 13 0.36 -2.73 7.06
C LEU A 13 0.22 -1.38 6.37
N LEU A 14 -0.88 -1.20 5.63
CA LEU A 14 -1.18 0.06 4.96
C LEU A 14 -1.33 1.20 5.97
N LEU A 15 -2.05 0.98 7.08
CA LEU A 15 -2.21 1.98 8.14
C LEU A 15 -0.85 2.38 8.74
N LYS A 16 0.01 1.40 9.05
CA LYS A 16 1.37 1.68 9.57
C LYS A 16 2.21 2.47 8.58
N LEU A 17 2.12 2.15 7.29
CA LEU A 17 2.82 2.91 6.24
C LEU A 17 2.35 4.36 6.19
N ILE A 18 1.05 4.60 6.32
CA ILE A 18 0.49 5.96 6.35
C ILE A 18 0.92 6.71 7.62
N GLU A 19 0.95 6.05 8.77
CA GLU A 19 1.42 6.66 10.04
C GLU A 19 2.89 7.07 9.98
N HIS A 20 3.76 6.25 9.37
CA HIS A 20 5.19 6.54 9.25
C HIS A 20 5.55 7.41 8.06
N GLN A 21 4.71 7.46 7.02
CA GLN A 21 4.92 8.21 5.79
C GLN A 21 3.62 8.91 5.35
N PRO A 22 3.15 9.91 6.12
CA PRO A 22 1.86 10.58 5.86
C PRO A 22 1.79 11.25 4.47
N TYR A 23 2.95 11.60 3.93
CA TYR A 23 3.14 12.22 2.61
C TYR A 23 2.93 11.26 1.42
N LEU A 24 2.82 9.94 1.64
CA LEU A 24 2.52 8.98 0.57
C LEU A 24 1.13 9.19 -0.04
N LEU A 25 0.17 9.61 0.79
CA LEU A 25 -1.21 9.86 0.39
C LEU A 25 -1.61 11.33 0.52
N GLN A 26 -0.86 12.11 1.31
CA GLN A 26 -1.03 13.54 1.42
C GLN A 26 0.08 14.24 0.65
N THR A 27 -0.14 14.56 -0.61
CA THR A 27 0.72 15.55 -1.28
C THR A 27 0.47 16.92 -0.62
N PRO A 28 1.45 17.53 0.06
CA PRO A 28 1.26 18.83 0.73
C PRO A 28 1.15 19.99 -0.26
N GLN A 29 1.40 19.73 -1.54
CA GLN A 29 1.27 20.70 -2.62
C GLN A 29 0.43 20.06 -3.72
N PRO A 30 -0.60 20.75 -4.24
CA PRO A 30 -1.15 20.44 -5.55
C PRO A 30 -0.07 20.82 -6.57
N VAL A 31 0.95 19.99 -6.71
CA VAL A 31 1.82 20.02 -7.88
C VAL A 31 0.89 19.64 -9.02
N ALA A 32 0.68 20.56 -9.97
CA ALA A 32 -0.02 20.27 -11.21
C ALA A 32 0.60 19.00 -11.83
N GLY A 33 -0.01 17.83 -11.61
CA GLY A 33 0.55 16.55 -12.06
C GLY A 33 0.59 15.40 -11.05
N VAL A 34 0.42 15.59 -9.73
CA VAL A 34 0.17 14.43 -8.83
C VAL A 34 -1.29 14.03 -8.95
N THR A 35 -1.58 13.43 -10.09
CA THR A 35 -2.87 12.91 -10.49
C THR A 35 -3.13 11.57 -9.81
N GLY A 36 -4.35 11.06 -9.86
CA GLY A 36 -4.69 9.72 -9.40
C GLY A 36 -3.76 8.60 -9.92
N ALA A 37 -2.93 8.86 -10.95
CA ALA A 37 -1.87 7.99 -11.40
C ALA A 37 -0.80 7.68 -10.33
N ALA A 38 -0.40 8.65 -9.50
CA ALA A 38 0.60 8.39 -8.45
C ALA A 38 0.03 7.50 -7.33
N ALA A 39 -1.23 7.74 -6.96
CA ALA A 39 -1.95 6.89 -6.02
C ALA A 39 -2.17 5.48 -6.60
N ALA A 40 -2.47 5.37 -7.89
CA ALA A 40 -2.60 4.08 -8.58
C ALA A 40 -1.27 3.30 -8.59
N LEU A 41 -0.15 3.96 -8.92
CA LEU A 41 1.20 3.38 -8.88
C LEU A 41 1.58 2.89 -7.47
N PHE A 42 1.27 3.69 -6.43
CA PHE A 42 1.47 3.25 -5.05
C PHE A 42 0.66 1.98 -4.73
N CYS A 43 -0.63 1.96 -5.09
CA CYS A 43 -1.49 0.80 -4.87
C CYS A 43 -0.98 -0.44 -5.62
N GLU A 44 -0.54 -0.29 -6.87
CA GLU A 44 0.04 -1.36 -7.68
C GLU A 44 1.28 -1.97 -7.00
N HIS A 45 2.27 -1.13 -6.66
CA HIS A 45 3.48 -1.59 -5.98
C HIS A 45 3.21 -2.18 -4.60
N PHE A 46 2.24 -1.65 -3.86
CA PHE A 46 1.84 -2.21 -2.57
C PHE A 46 1.25 -3.62 -2.71
N ILE A 47 0.36 -3.83 -3.69
CA ILE A 47 -0.25 -5.15 -3.96
C ILE A 47 0.83 -6.15 -4.37
N GLU A 48 1.73 -5.78 -5.28
CA GLU A 48 2.83 -6.65 -5.73
C GLU A 48 3.75 -7.04 -4.57
N THR A 49 4.18 -6.05 -3.78
CA THR A 49 5.07 -6.27 -2.63
C THR A 49 4.42 -7.16 -1.59
N TYR A 50 3.13 -6.93 -1.30
CA TYR A 50 2.39 -7.73 -0.33
C TYR A 50 2.15 -9.15 -0.83
N ALA A 51 1.86 -9.34 -2.12
CA ALA A 51 1.73 -10.67 -2.73
C ALA A 51 3.05 -11.45 -2.65
N ALA A 52 4.18 -10.82 -2.95
CA ALA A 52 5.50 -11.42 -2.82
C ALA A 52 5.84 -11.81 -1.37
N TYR A 53 5.49 -10.93 -0.40
CA TYR A 53 5.61 -11.23 1.03
C TYR A 53 4.80 -12.47 1.41
N LEU A 54 3.52 -12.54 1.00
CA LEU A 54 2.66 -13.68 1.30
C LEU A 54 3.25 -14.99 0.77
N VAL A 55 3.64 -15.03 -0.51
CA VAL A 55 4.25 -16.22 -1.13
C VAL A 55 5.50 -16.67 -0.34
N LYS A 56 6.38 -15.73 0.02
CA LYS A 56 7.58 -16.01 0.80
C LYS A 56 7.29 -16.52 2.21
N THR A 57 6.23 -16.03 2.86
CA THR A 57 5.84 -16.48 4.21
C THR A 57 5.05 -17.79 4.23
N THR A 58 4.58 -18.26 3.07
CA THR A 58 3.84 -19.54 2.93
C THR A 58 4.68 -20.69 2.38
N ALA A 59 5.93 -20.43 1.96
CA ALA A 59 6.90 -21.40 1.47
C ALA A 59 7.87 -21.81 2.60
#